data_AF-A0A7J9TFJ8-F1
#
_entry.id   AF-A0A7J9TFJ8-F1
#
_cell.length_a   1.000
_cell.length_b   1.000
_cell.length_c   1.000
_cell.angle_alpha   90.00
_cell.angle_beta   90.00
_cell.angle_gamma   90.00
#
_symmetry.space_group_name_H-M   'P 1'
#
loop_
_entity.id
_entity.type
_entity.pdbx_description
1 polymer ?
#
loop_
_entity_poly.entity_id
_entity_poly.type
_entity_poly.pdbx_seq_one_letter_code
_entity_poly.pdbx_strand_id
1 'polypeptide(L)'
;NQYRVALFDLYNETVTPPKTGKRGRPKKPYKIPRTDLRYAQVIKERKGGKLVKVHKQVIFGNIEDISPSDITTSHIERQNLTFRQENERIARKTIGFSKKDYWLNKQMVYYLAFYDFIRPHSGLKLKIHPDDEDITNRKYIQRTPMMAAGKTDHIWSMEEFLMFPYFRTSVN
;
A
#
# COMPACT_ATOMS: atom_id res chain seq x y z
N ASN A 1 4.21 13.71 -18.15
CA ASN A 1 4.03 13.01 -16.87
C ASN A 1 2.67 12.32 -16.88
N GLN A 2 2.58 11.07 -17.38
CA GLN A 2 1.31 10.38 -17.63
C GLN A 2 0.50 10.15 -16.34
N TYR A 3 1.16 9.82 -15.23
CA TYR A 3 0.51 9.62 -13.93
C TYR A 3 -0.13 10.90 -13.38
N ARG A 4 0.48 12.07 -13.61
CA ARG A 4 -0.13 13.35 -13.21
C ARG A 4 -1.51 13.53 -13.86
N VAL A 5 -1.62 13.23 -15.15
CA VAL A 5 -2.88 13.38 -15.90
C VAL A 5 -3.89 12.33 -15.44
N ALA A 6 -3.49 11.06 -15.37
CA ALA A 6 -4.39 9.98 -14.93
C ALA A 6 -4.92 10.19 -13.51
N LEU A 7 -4.06 10.61 -12.57
CA LEU A 7 -4.47 10.90 -11.20
C LEU A 7 -5.38 12.12 -11.13
N PHE A 8 -5.13 13.17 -11.93
CA PHE A 8 -6.05 14.30 -12.03
C PHE A 8 -7.42 13.88 -12.57
N ASP A 9 -7.45 13.08 -13.63
CA ASP A 9 -8.71 12.63 -14.27
C ASP A 9 -9.54 11.73 -13.35
N LEU A 10 -8.88 10.94 -12.49
CA LEU A 10 -9.55 10.07 -11.51
C LEU A 10 -9.95 10.81 -10.22
N TYR A 11 -9.09 11.70 -9.72
CA TYR A 11 -9.23 12.36 -8.43
C TYR A 11 -9.37 13.88 -8.59
N ASN A 12 -10.43 14.31 -9.28
CA ASN A 12 -10.81 15.72 -9.42
C ASN A 12 -12.17 16.02 -8.78
N GLU A 13 -12.39 17.30 -8.54
CA GLU A 13 -13.69 17.88 -8.20
C GLU A 13 -14.08 18.89 -9.26
N THR A 14 -15.37 18.94 -9.60
CA THR A 14 -15.91 19.94 -10.53
C THR A 14 -16.37 21.14 -9.74
N VAL A 15 -15.72 22.28 -9.96
CA VAL A 15 -16.09 23.56 -9.35
C VAL A 15 -16.98 24.32 -10.32
N THR A 16 -18.17 24.68 -9.85
CA THR A 16 -19.05 25.61 -10.56
C THR A 16 -18.80 27.01 -10.02
N PRO A 17 -18.24 27.93 -10.82
CA PRO A 17 -17.98 29.29 -10.36
C PRO A 17 -19.29 30.01 -10.01
N PRO A 18 -19.29 30.90 -8.99
CA PRO A 18 -20.47 31.65 -8.62
C PRO A 18 -20.94 32.53 -9.79
N LYS A 19 -22.26 32.75 -9.89
CA LYS A 19 -22.83 33.64 -10.90
C LYS A 19 -22.39 35.08 -10.62
N THR A 20 -21.78 35.73 -11.59
CA THR A 20 -21.25 37.10 -11.44
C THR A 20 -22.33 38.19 -11.40
N GLY A 21 -23.59 37.86 -11.70
CA GLY A 21 -24.71 38.82 -11.78
C GLY A 21 -24.67 39.79 -12.97
N LYS A 22 -23.53 39.87 -13.69
CA LYS A 22 -23.35 40.70 -14.89
C LYS A 22 -23.94 40.04 -16.13
N ARG A 23 -24.40 40.86 -17.09
CA ARG A 23 -24.89 40.40 -18.40
C ARG A 23 -23.75 39.70 -19.17
N GLY A 24 -23.96 38.47 -19.59
CA GLY A 24 -22.98 37.66 -20.33
C GLY A 24 -23.12 36.15 -20.07
N ARG A 25 -22.37 35.33 -20.81
CA ARG A 25 -22.37 33.87 -20.63
C ARG A 25 -21.72 33.51 -19.30
N PRO A 26 -22.38 32.72 -18.43
CA PRO A 26 -21.75 32.22 -17.21
C PRO A 26 -20.47 31.44 -17.50
N LYS A 27 -19.49 31.53 -16.58
CA LYS A 27 -18.27 30.71 -16.67
C LYS A 27 -18.65 29.22 -16.60
N LYS A 28 -18.06 28.42 -17.48
CA LYS A 28 -18.25 26.96 -17.46
C LYS A 28 -17.64 26.38 -16.18
N PRO A 29 -18.23 25.31 -15.62
CA PRO A 29 -17.57 24.52 -14.59
C PRO A 29 -16.21 24.02 -15.07
N TYR A 30 -15.25 23.91 -14.15
CA TYR A 30 -13.91 23.40 -14.42
C TYR A 30 -13.48 22.41 -13.33
N LYS A 31 -12.50 21.57 -13.66
CA LYS A 31 -11.98 20.54 -12.76
C LYS A 31 -10.76 21.07 -11.99
N ILE A 32 -10.69 20.74 -10.71
CA ILE A 32 -9.52 20.93 -9.86
C ILE A 32 -9.11 19.58 -9.27
N PRO A 33 -7.83 19.33 -8.95
CA PRO A 33 -7.48 18.13 -8.19
C PRO A 33 -8.17 18.18 -6.83
N ARG A 34 -8.59 17.02 -6.31
CA ARG A 34 -9.10 16.94 -4.94
C ARG A 34 -8.06 17.47 -3.95
N THR A 35 -8.51 18.12 -2.89
CA THR A 35 -7.62 18.71 -1.87
C THR A 35 -6.87 17.67 -1.05
N ASP A 36 -7.41 16.45 -0.92
CA ASP A 36 -6.78 15.32 -0.25
C ASP A 36 -5.84 14.51 -1.16
N LEU A 37 -5.75 14.83 -2.46
CA LEU A 37 -4.86 14.14 -3.38
C LEU A 37 -3.40 14.51 -3.11
N ARG A 38 -2.63 13.55 -2.60
CA ARG A 38 -1.18 13.67 -2.40
C ARG A 38 -0.43 12.78 -3.37
N TYR A 39 0.47 13.36 -4.15
CA TYR A 39 1.31 12.60 -5.09
C TYR A 39 2.68 13.26 -5.22
N ALA A 40 3.72 12.46 -5.04
CA ALA A 40 5.11 12.90 -5.18
C ALA A 40 5.92 11.86 -5.96
N GLN A 41 7.06 12.31 -6.52
CA GLN A 41 7.95 11.52 -7.34
C GLN A 41 9.36 11.51 -6.75
N VAL A 42 9.98 10.33 -6.76
CA VAL A 42 11.42 10.15 -6.51
C VAL A 42 12.10 10.00 -7.87
N ILE A 43 12.77 11.06 -8.33
CA ILE A 43 13.41 11.15 -9.63
C ILE A 43 14.90 10.81 -9.46
N LYS A 44 15.34 9.70 -10.04
CA LYS A 44 16.72 9.22 -9.98
C LYS A 44 17.47 9.67 -11.25
N GLU A 45 18.45 10.56 -11.12
CA GLU A 45 19.35 10.96 -12.20
C GLU A 45 20.49 9.94 -12.32
N ARG A 46 20.66 9.35 -13.51
CA ARG A 46 21.73 8.38 -13.78
C ARG A 46 22.60 8.82 -14.95
N LYS A 47 23.92 8.66 -14.82
CA LYS A 47 24.90 8.87 -15.91
C LYS A 47 25.78 7.64 -16.01
N GLY A 48 25.95 7.09 -17.22
CA GLY A 48 26.70 5.86 -17.44
C GLY A 48 26.22 4.66 -16.60
N GLY A 49 24.90 4.53 -16.39
CA GLY A 49 24.30 3.46 -15.56
C GLY A 49 24.41 3.66 -14.04
N LYS A 50 25.25 4.60 -13.57
CA LYS A 50 25.43 4.91 -12.14
C LYS A 50 24.43 5.95 -11.68
N LEU A 51 23.93 5.80 -10.45
CA LEU A 51 23.09 6.81 -9.81
C LEU A 51 23.97 8.00 -9.43
N VAL A 52 23.60 9.20 -9.90
CA VAL A 52 24.34 10.44 -9.63
C VAL A 52 23.58 11.31 -8.65
N LYS A 53 22.25 11.38 -8.76
CA LYS A 53 21.43 12.23 -7.90
C LYS A 53 20.02 11.67 -7.72
N VAL A 54 19.39 12.00 -6.60
CA VAL A 54 17.97 11.72 -6.34
C VAL A 54 17.29 13.02 -5.98
N HIS A 55 16.20 13.33 -6.68
CA HIS A 55 15.35 14.49 -6.43
C HIS A 55 13.96 14.03 -6.02
N LYS A 56 13.34 14.78 -5.11
CA LYS A 56 11.96 14.56 -4.67
C LYS A 56 11.11 15.71 -5.19
N GLN A 57 10.00 15.40 -5.84
CA GLN A 57 9.11 16.40 -6.41
C GLN A 57 7.68 16.12 -5.99
N VAL A 58 7.04 17.07 -5.30
CA VAL A 58 5.60 17.03 -5.02
C VAL A 58 4.85 17.51 -6.27
N ILE A 59 3.87 16.73 -6.71
CA ILE A 59 3.05 17.00 -7.91
C ILE A 59 1.63 17.42 -7.52
N PHE A 60 1.05 16.76 -6.50
CA PHE A 60 -0.23 17.10 -5.88
C PHE A 60 -0.10 17.10 -4.36
N GLY A 61 -0.83 17.99 -3.69
CA GLY A 61 -0.79 18.22 -2.25
C GLY A 61 0.07 19.42 -1.84
N ASN A 62 -0.08 19.85 -0.59
CA ASN A 62 0.77 20.88 0.00
C ASN A 62 2.12 20.28 0.44
N ILE A 63 3.22 20.97 0.14
CA ILE A 63 4.56 20.54 0.52
C ILE A 63 4.78 20.59 2.03
N GLU A 64 4.07 21.47 2.73
CA GLU A 64 4.13 21.62 4.19
C GLU A 64 3.53 20.40 4.91
N ASP A 65 2.56 19.72 4.27
CA ASP A 65 1.86 18.56 4.83
C ASP A 65 2.54 17.22 4.49
N ILE A 66 3.62 17.25 3.69
CA ILE A 66 4.29 16.06 3.18
C ILE A 66 5.75 16.10 3.64
N SER A 67 6.07 15.29 4.64
CA SER A 67 7.45 15.18 5.09
C SER A 67 8.33 14.67 3.94
N PRO A 68 9.49 15.30 3.67
CA PRO A 68 10.45 14.81 2.70
C PRO A 68 10.89 13.36 2.96
N SER A 69 10.85 12.87 4.22
CA SER A 69 11.15 11.47 4.57
C SER A 69 10.17 10.47 3.93
N ASP A 70 8.92 10.88 3.74
CA ASP A 70 7.82 10.01 3.34
C ASP A 70 7.81 9.78 1.83
N ILE A 71 8.44 10.69 1.07
CA ILE A 71 8.63 10.57 -0.36
C ILE A 71 9.79 9.59 -0.61
N THR A 72 9.52 8.30 -0.49
CA THR A 72 10.47 7.21 -0.72
C THR A 72 9.81 6.02 -1.40
N THR A 73 10.56 5.31 -2.23
CA THR A 73 10.15 4.03 -2.82
C THR A 73 10.75 2.82 -2.10
N SER A 74 11.57 3.03 -1.06
CA SER A 74 12.28 1.94 -0.36
C SER A 74 11.34 0.85 0.16
N HIS A 75 10.19 1.23 0.72
CA HIS A 75 9.21 0.28 1.26
C HIS A 75 8.64 -0.63 0.18
N ILE A 76 8.13 -0.06 -0.93
CA ILE A 76 7.57 -0.84 -2.04
C ILE A 76 8.66 -1.63 -2.78
N GLU A 77 9.87 -1.08 -2.90
CA GLU A 77 11.02 -1.80 -3.48
C GLU A 77 11.40 -3.03 -2.62
N ARG A 78 11.43 -2.89 -1.28
CA ARG A 78 11.68 -3.99 -0.35
C ARG A 78 10.56 -5.03 -0.39
N GLN A 79 9.31 -4.59 -0.45
CA GLN A 79 8.16 -5.48 -0.58
C GLN A 79 8.22 -6.28 -1.89
N ASN A 80 8.49 -5.61 -3.02
CA ASN A 80 8.69 -6.25 -4.32
C ASN A 80 9.83 -7.27 -4.31
N LEU A 81 10.93 -7.00 -3.60
CA LEU A 81 12.01 -7.96 -3.44
C LEU A 81 11.53 -9.20 -2.66
N THR A 82 10.82 -8.99 -1.55
CA THR A 82 10.26 -10.08 -0.72
C THR A 82 9.32 -10.95 -1.54
N PHE A 83 8.43 -10.33 -2.30
CA PHE A 83 7.51 -11.00 -3.21
C PHE A 83 8.24 -11.89 -4.23
N ARG A 84 9.32 -11.40 -4.85
CA ARG A 84 10.09 -12.20 -5.81
C ARG A 84 10.88 -13.34 -5.16
N GLN A 85 11.34 -13.16 -3.93
CA GLN A 85 12.10 -14.18 -3.20
C GLN A 85 11.20 -15.34 -2.76
N GLU A 86 9.96 -15.05 -2.39
CA GLU A 86 9.04 -16.04 -1.82
C GLU A 86 8.01 -16.57 -2.82
N ASN A 87 7.85 -15.92 -3.98
CA ASN A 87 6.89 -16.31 -5.01
C ASN A 87 7.53 -16.28 -6.41
N GLU A 88 7.88 -17.46 -6.91
CA GLU A 88 8.50 -17.65 -8.22
C GLU A 88 7.64 -17.12 -9.38
N ARG A 89 6.31 -17.02 -9.22
CA ARG A 89 5.42 -16.50 -10.27
C ARG A 89 5.62 -15.02 -10.56
N ILE A 90 6.22 -14.28 -9.61
CA ILE A 90 6.54 -12.85 -9.73
C ILE A 90 8.00 -12.65 -10.14
N ALA A 91 8.82 -13.69 -9.98
CA ALA A 91 10.21 -13.67 -10.42
C ALA A 91 10.29 -13.77 -11.95
N ARG A 92 11.37 -13.20 -12.51
CA ARG A 92 11.60 -13.15 -13.95
C ARG A 92 12.34 -14.40 -14.40
N LYS A 93 11.93 -14.97 -15.56
CA LYS A 93 12.56 -16.15 -16.19
C LYS A 93 12.58 -17.40 -15.29
N THR A 94 11.50 -17.62 -14.55
CA THR A 94 11.30 -18.85 -13.76
C THR A 94 10.39 -19.81 -14.53
N ILE A 95 10.47 -21.11 -14.20
CA ILE A 95 9.53 -22.11 -14.70
C ILE A 95 8.20 -22.11 -13.92
N GLY A 96 8.19 -21.57 -12.70
CA GLY A 96 7.02 -21.46 -11.83
C GLY A 96 6.08 -20.29 -12.17
N PHE A 97 5.76 -20.05 -13.45
CA PHE A 97 4.89 -18.94 -13.87
C PHE A 97 3.40 -19.35 -13.99
N SER A 98 2.50 -18.37 -13.96
CA SER A 98 1.07 -18.58 -14.27
C SER A 98 0.80 -18.37 -15.76
N LYS A 99 0.15 -19.34 -16.41
CA LYS A 99 -0.24 -19.24 -17.83
C LYS A 99 -1.37 -18.23 -18.10
N LYS A 100 -2.21 -17.97 -17.08
CA LYS A 100 -3.31 -16.99 -17.14
C LYS A 100 -3.18 -16.02 -15.97
N ASP A 101 -3.55 -14.77 -16.21
CA ASP A 101 -3.63 -13.68 -15.23
C ASP A 101 -4.52 -14.04 -14.04
N TYR A 102 -5.63 -14.73 -14.29
CA TYR A 102 -6.54 -15.23 -13.25
C TYR A 102 -5.81 -16.06 -12.18
N TRP A 103 -4.96 -17.01 -12.60
CA TRP A 103 -4.22 -17.86 -11.66
C TRP A 103 -3.09 -17.11 -10.94
N LEU A 104 -2.48 -16.13 -11.61
CA LEU A 104 -1.54 -15.22 -10.95
C LEU A 104 -2.25 -14.42 -9.86
N ASN A 105 -3.42 -13.85 -10.16
CA ASN A 105 -4.21 -13.10 -9.18
C ASN A 105 -4.59 -13.96 -7.97
N LYS A 106 -5.07 -15.19 -8.18
CA LYS A 106 -5.40 -16.12 -7.08
C LYS A 106 -4.19 -16.45 -6.20
N GLN A 107 -3.02 -16.73 -6.79
CA GLN A 107 -1.81 -16.93 -6.00
C GLN A 107 -1.43 -15.67 -5.22
N MET A 108 -1.52 -14.50 -5.83
CA MET A 108 -1.18 -13.23 -5.17
C MET A 108 -2.09 -12.96 -3.98
N VAL A 109 -3.40 -13.16 -4.13
CA VAL A 109 -4.36 -13.02 -3.03
C VAL A 109 -4.01 -13.97 -1.88
N TYR A 110 -3.76 -15.25 -2.19
CA TYR A 110 -3.36 -16.22 -1.19
C TYR A 110 -2.06 -15.83 -0.47
N TYR A 111 -1.04 -15.43 -1.22
CA TYR A 111 0.26 -15.05 -0.66
C TYR A 111 0.15 -13.81 0.23
N LEU A 112 -0.57 -12.77 -0.20
CA LEU A 112 -0.80 -11.57 0.59
C LEU A 112 -1.53 -11.92 1.89
N ALA A 113 -2.57 -12.73 1.82
CA ALA A 113 -3.30 -13.14 3.00
C ALA A 113 -2.44 -13.96 3.98
N PHE A 114 -1.62 -14.88 3.48
CA PHE A 114 -0.62 -15.58 4.30
C PHE A 114 0.35 -14.60 4.97
N TYR A 115 0.89 -13.65 4.20
CA TYR A 115 1.82 -12.63 4.70
C TYR A 115 1.19 -11.74 5.78
N ASP A 116 -0.09 -11.40 5.62
CA ASP A 116 -0.82 -10.43 6.42
C ASP A 116 -1.49 -11.02 7.68
N PHE A 117 -1.97 -12.27 7.63
CA PHE A 117 -2.73 -12.90 8.72
C PHE A 117 -1.96 -13.98 9.47
N ILE A 118 -1.09 -14.74 8.77
CA ILE A 118 -0.51 -15.97 9.30
C ILE A 118 0.97 -15.78 9.67
N ARG A 119 1.73 -15.07 8.84
CA ARG A 119 3.18 -14.91 9.04
C ARG A 119 3.48 -13.81 10.08
N PRO A 120 4.15 -14.12 11.20
CA PRO A 120 4.63 -13.10 12.12
C PRO A 120 5.87 -12.39 11.58
N HIS A 121 5.98 -11.08 11.82
CA HIS A 121 7.12 -10.28 11.34
C HIS A 121 7.96 -9.75 12.49
N SER A 122 9.28 -9.85 12.33
CA SER A 122 10.23 -9.38 13.35
C SER A 122 10.10 -7.89 13.67
N GLY A 123 9.82 -7.07 12.65
CA GLY A 123 9.64 -5.62 12.82
C GLY A 123 8.33 -5.21 13.50
N LEU A 124 7.40 -6.13 13.71
CA LEU A 124 6.10 -5.86 14.34
C LEU A 124 5.99 -6.43 15.76
N LYS A 125 7.05 -7.08 16.25
CA LYS A 125 7.09 -7.65 17.60
C LYS A 125 6.91 -6.56 18.65
N LEU A 126 6.12 -6.85 19.68
CA LEU A 126 6.04 -6.01 20.88
C LEU A 126 6.90 -6.60 21.98
N LYS A 127 7.59 -5.74 22.72
CA LYS A 127 8.37 -6.17 23.89
C LYS A 127 7.41 -6.45 25.04
N ILE A 128 7.60 -7.58 25.71
CA ILE A 128 6.84 -7.94 26.92
C ILE A 128 7.44 -7.16 28.09
N HIS A 129 6.59 -6.57 28.93
CA HIS A 129 7.08 -5.82 30.09
C HIS A 129 7.51 -6.81 31.19
N PRO A 130 8.56 -6.51 31.96
CA PRO A 130 9.04 -7.40 33.02
C PRO A 130 7.99 -7.70 34.11
N ASP A 131 7.01 -6.82 34.25
CA ASP A 131 5.92 -6.91 35.22
C ASP A 131 4.74 -7.76 34.70
N ASP A 132 4.74 -8.14 33.42
CA ASP A 132 3.83 -9.16 32.92
C ASP A 132 4.32 -10.51 33.46
N GLU A 133 3.49 -11.20 34.26
CA GLU A 133 3.74 -12.56 34.77
C GLU A 133 3.73 -13.61 33.63
N ASP A 134 4.60 -13.43 32.63
CA ASP A 134 4.73 -14.37 31.53
C ASP A 134 5.55 -15.58 31.98
N ILE A 135 4.84 -16.67 32.25
CA ILE A 135 5.35 -18.00 32.62
C ILE A 135 6.31 -18.57 31.55
N THR A 136 6.32 -18.03 30.33
CA THR A 136 7.02 -18.61 29.18
C THR A 136 8.44 -18.06 28.91
N ASN A 137 8.98 -17.16 29.76
CA ASN A 137 10.31 -16.52 29.57
C ASN A 137 10.47 -15.78 28.22
N ARG A 138 9.36 -15.42 27.55
CA ARG A 138 9.40 -14.76 26.24
C ARG A 138 9.70 -13.28 26.44
N LYS A 139 10.57 -12.73 25.57
CA LYS A 139 10.88 -11.29 25.56
C LYS A 139 9.97 -10.47 24.66
N TYR A 140 9.25 -11.14 23.75
CA TYR A 140 8.48 -10.48 22.70
C TYR A 140 7.20 -11.24 22.35
N ILE A 141 6.13 -10.50 22.12
CA ILE A 141 4.88 -10.96 21.50
C ILE A 141 5.04 -10.87 19.98
N GLN A 142 4.79 -11.98 19.29
CA GLN A 142 4.81 -12.06 17.84
C GLN A 142 3.54 -11.41 17.27
N ARG A 143 3.66 -10.67 16.16
CA ARG A 143 2.52 -10.04 15.49
C ARG A 143 2.61 -10.15 13.97
N THR A 144 1.46 -10.25 13.33
CA THR A 144 1.29 -10.13 11.88
C THR A 144 0.94 -8.69 11.48
N PRO A 145 0.98 -8.32 10.20
CA PRO A 145 0.58 -7.00 9.73
C PRO A 145 -0.88 -6.68 10.06
N MET A 146 -1.79 -7.66 9.98
CA MET A 146 -3.19 -7.45 10.33
C MET A 146 -3.42 -7.31 11.83
N MET A 147 -2.58 -7.92 12.67
CA MET A 147 -2.55 -7.60 14.11
C MET A 147 -2.02 -6.19 14.35
N ALA A 148 -0.98 -5.76 13.62
CA ALA A 148 -0.44 -4.40 13.71
C ALA A 148 -1.48 -3.33 13.31
N ALA A 149 -2.29 -3.63 12.30
CA ALA A 149 -3.38 -2.78 11.81
C ALA A 149 -4.67 -2.85 12.65
N GLY A 150 -4.72 -3.68 13.70
CA GLY A 150 -5.91 -3.85 14.55
C GLY A 150 -7.09 -4.52 13.85
N LYS A 151 -6.82 -5.36 12.84
CA LYS A 151 -7.84 -6.07 12.04
C LYS A 151 -8.08 -7.51 12.53
N THR A 152 -7.14 -8.06 13.28
CA THR A 152 -7.24 -9.31 14.02
C THR A 152 -6.47 -9.17 15.33
N ASP A 153 -6.81 -9.97 16.33
CA ASP A 153 -6.20 -9.99 17.66
C ASP A 153 -5.22 -11.16 17.86
N HIS A 154 -5.16 -12.10 16.91
CA HIS A 154 -4.28 -13.26 16.96
C HIS A 154 -3.63 -13.56 15.60
N ILE A 155 -2.62 -14.45 15.64
CA ILE A 155 -1.95 -15.00 14.47
C ILE A 155 -2.80 -16.16 13.97
N TRP A 156 -3.26 -16.08 12.73
CA TRP A 156 -4.14 -17.09 12.16
C TRP A 156 -3.36 -18.36 11.86
N SER A 157 -4.00 -19.51 12.03
CA SER A 157 -3.47 -20.75 11.48
C SER A 157 -3.82 -20.90 9.99
N MET A 158 -3.07 -21.73 9.26
CA MET A 158 -3.41 -22.06 7.87
C MET A 158 -4.80 -22.69 7.74
N GLU A 159 -5.15 -23.56 8.70
CA GLU A 159 -6.43 -24.26 8.73
C GLU A 159 -7.58 -23.28 8.96
N GLU A 160 -7.48 -22.46 10.00
CA GLU A 160 -8.45 -21.40 10.30
C GLU A 160 -8.65 -20.46 9.11
N PHE A 161 -7.57 -20.00 8.50
CA PHE A 161 -7.63 -19.11 7.35
C PHE A 161 -8.38 -19.74 6.16
N LEU A 162 -8.18 -21.03 5.89
CA LEU A 162 -8.82 -21.73 4.77
C LEU A 162 -10.28 -22.09 5.07
N MET A 163 -10.62 -22.31 6.34
CA MET A 163 -11.99 -22.65 6.77
C MET A 163 -12.85 -21.42 7.10
N PHE A 164 -12.24 -20.24 7.18
CA PHE A 164 -12.97 -19.04 7.56
C PHE A 164 -14.06 -18.70 6.53
N PRO A 165 -15.32 -18.55 6.96
CA PRO A 165 -16.42 -18.31 6.05
C PRO A 165 -16.27 -16.94 5.39
N TYR A 166 -16.19 -16.92 4.06
CA TYR A 166 -16.06 -15.68 3.28
C TYR A 166 -17.34 -14.83 3.26
N PHE A 167 -18.45 -15.36 3.78
CA PHE A 167 -19.73 -14.69 3.93
C PHE A 167 -20.28 -14.95 5.33
N ARG A 168 -20.91 -13.95 5.94
CA ARG A 168 -21.74 -14.17 7.12
C ARG A 168 -22.95 -14.97 6.67
N THR A 169 -23.00 -16.25 7.02
CA THR A 169 -24.27 -16.97 7.01
C THR A 169 -25.11 -16.33 8.10
N SER A 170 -26.26 -15.74 7.75
CA SER A 170 -27.24 -15.34 8.76
C SER A 170 -27.80 -16.62 9.37
N VAL A 171 -27.16 -17.11 10.42
CA VAL A 171 -27.80 -18.06 11.32
C VAL A 171 -28.62 -17.23 12.29
N ASN A 172 -29.93 -17.51 12.28
CA ASN A 172 -30.95 -16.93 13.17
C ASN A 172 -30.56 -17.08 14.64
#